data_AF-F0XZA1-F1
#
_entry.id   AF-F0XZA1-F1
#
_cell.length_a   1.000
_cell.length_b   1.000
_cell.length_c   1.000
_cell.angle_alpha   90.00
_cell.angle_beta   90.00
_cell.angle_gamma   90.00
#
_symmetry.space_group_name_H-M   'P 1'
#
loop_
_entity.id
_entity.type
_entity.pdbx_description
1 polymer ?
#
loop_
_entity_poly.entity_id
_entity_poly.type
_entity_poly.pdbx_seq_one_letter_code
_entity_poly.pdbx_strand_id
1 'polypeptide(L)'
;APESRVRDATVQTKYRESEAQTDPYSPEYVIPPGESPQILMLKGLSHERGLPAGEQEVLMIEHAQKKHKLEASLPPATDEASLGLRRKLLELQEMREFRLRQREMDEAHEERLDLLRQALVDRDQDNEFLAEQRVEALRQRQIEERDRSVEQIQSQRIKVLRKLSMARGRLQMPASEPPGSKRRSGNRDIISEYGTYSSRVYAPIARLGQRPDKDGEVFDVTRRVPDLGNHGVLASLEYNLPGHLTATKVTKPENENEATARTSKDRHKQQLAADLLKMNTILATKKEIAEDPEKAKKDLLPSWRTRVSKAERPPTPRVEPRDEDAEVFDMAVKLFQRLIRGRAVQNQMYEGKERRLELIRELRAADEARAAE
;
A
#
# COMPACT_ATOMS: atom_id res chain seq x y z
N ALA A 1 -104.72 -43.63 -46.35
CA ALA A 1 -104.27 -42.35 -46.94
C ALA A 1 -102.95 -41.97 -46.28
N PRO A 2 -101.94 -41.46 -47.02
CA PRO A 2 -100.66 -41.06 -46.43
C PRO A 2 -100.82 -39.78 -45.59
N GLU A 3 -100.17 -39.71 -44.43
CA GLU A 3 -100.14 -38.51 -43.59
C GLU A 3 -99.32 -37.39 -44.26
N SER A 4 -99.80 -36.14 -44.16
CA SER A 4 -99.17 -34.98 -44.79
C SER A 4 -97.84 -34.59 -44.13
N ARG A 5 -96.90 -34.07 -44.93
CA ARG A 5 -95.51 -33.74 -44.54
C ARG A 5 -95.33 -32.48 -43.69
N VAL A 6 -96.39 -31.74 -43.40
CA VAL A 6 -96.35 -30.51 -42.56
C VAL A 6 -97.29 -30.73 -41.38
N ARG A 7 -96.73 -30.63 -40.16
CA ARG A 7 -97.49 -30.63 -38.90
C ARG A 7 -97.60 -29.20 -38.40
N ASP A 8 -98.82 -28.70 -38.26
CA ASP A 8 -99.07 -27.44 -37.57
C ASP A 8 -98.91 -27.69 -36.06
N ALA A 9 -97.86 -27.12 -35.47
CA ALA A 9 -97.62 -27.19 -34.03
C ALA A 9 -98.17 -25.92 -33.37
N THR A 10 -99.37 -26.01 -32.79
CA THR A 10 -99.93 -24.92 -31.97
C THR A 10 -99.38 -25.05 -30.55
N VAL A 11 -98.53 -24.12 -30.14
CA VAL A 11 -98.03 -24.03 -28.76
C VAL A 11 -99.01 -23.21 -27.94
N GLN A 12 -99.68 -23.86 -26.99
CA GLN A 12 -100.56 -23.17 -26.04
C GLN A 12 -99.70 -22.68 -24.87
N THR A 13 -99.41 -21.38 -24.83
CA THR A 13 -98.75 -20.78 -23.65
C THR A 13 -99.72 -20.84 -22.46
N LYS A 14 -99.23 -21.29 -21.30
CA LYS A 14 -100.04 -21.46 -20.08
C LYS A 14 -100.61 -20.14 -19.52
N TYR A 15 -100.07 -19.00 -19.94
CA TYR A 15 -100.45 -17.67 -19.46
C TYR A 15 -101.15 -16.88 -20.58
N ARG A 16 -102.20 -16.13 -20.24
CA ARG A 16 -102.85 -15.18 -21.16
C ARG A 16 -101.92 -14.00 -21.41
N GLU A 17 -101.81 -13.53 -22.66
CA GLU A 17 -101.00 -12.36 -23.04
C GLU A 17 -101.36 -11.06 -22.27
N SER A 18 -102.52 -11.00 -21.62
CA SER A 18 -102.94 -9.86 -20.79
C SER A 18 -102.05 -9.62 -19.57
N GLU A 19 -101.29 -10.61 -19.11
CA GLU A 19 -100.37 -10.47 -17.97
C GLU A 19 -99.00 -9.91 -18.36
N ALA A 20 -98.71 -9.81 -19.68
CA ALA A 20 -97.52 -9.16 -20.21
C ALA A 20 -97.73 -7.66 -20.54
N GLN A 21 -98.89 -7.10 -20.14
CA GLN A 21 -99.22 -5.70 -20.38
C GLN A 21 -98.57 -4.83 -19.32
N THR A 22 -97.46 -4.20 -19.68
CA THR A 22 -96.81 -3.19 -18.83
C THR A 22 -97.65 -1.93 -18.77
N ASP A 23 -97.70 -1.27 -17.60
CA ASP A 23 -98.29 0.05 -17.50
C ASP A 23 -97.58 0.99 -18.49
N PRO A 24 -98.32 1.77 -19.31
CA PRO A 24 -97.70 2.72 -20.20
C PRO A 24 -96.84 3.68 -19.38
N TYR A 25 -95.66 4.01 -19.90
CA TYR A 25 -94.72 4.90 -19.23
C TYR A 25 -95.43 6.18 -18.75
N SER A 26 -95.48 6.38 -17.44
CA SER A 26 -95.94 7.62 -16.83
C SER A 26 -94.73 8.38 -16.28
N PRO A 27 -94.55 9.66 -16.63
CA PRO A 27 -93.46 10.44 -16.07
C PRO A 27 -93.69 10.66 -14.57
N GLU A 28 -92.60 10.69 -13.80
CA GLU A 28 -92.65 10.89 -12.34
C GLU A 28 -93.32 12.20 -11.91
N TYR A 29 -93.41 13.17 -12.81
CA TYR A 29 -94.09 14.44 -12.61
C TYR A 29 -94.64 14.99 -13.94
N VAL A 30 -95.71 15.78 -13.88
CA VAL A 30 -96.33 16.44 -15.05
C VAL A 30 -96.13 17.95 -14.93
N ILE A 31 -95.57 18.57 -15.97
CA ILE A 31 -95.37 20.02 -16.02
C ILE A 31 -96.48 20.66 -16.86
N PRO A 32 -97.16 21.72 -16.38
CA PRO A 32 -98.07 22.51 -17.19
C PRO A 32 -97.37 23.09 -18.44
N PRO A 33 -98.04 23.16 -19.61
CA PRO A 33 -97.44 23.69 -20.82
C PRO A 33 -97.06 25.17 -20.63
N GLY A 34 -95.77 25.49 -20.80
CA GLY A 34 -95.24 26.85 -20.67
C GLY A 34 -94.55 27.15 -19.34
N GLU A 35 -94.61 26.25 -18.36
CA GLU A 35 -93.91 26.39 -17.08
C GLU A 35 -92.65 25.52 -17.04
N SER A 36 -91.56 26.01 -16.44
CA SER A 36 -90.31 25.25 -16.27
C SER A 36 -89.77 25.45 -14.84
N PRO A 37 -90.15 24.58 -13.89
CA PRO A 37 -89.81 24.80 -12.48
C PRO A 37 -88.32 24.56 -12.20
N GLN A 38 -87.68 25.51 -11.50
CA GLN A 38 -86.24 25.50 -11.18
C GLN A 38 -85.82 24.33 -10.30
N ILE A 39 -86.75 23.77 -9.51
CA ILE A 39 -86.53 22.61 -8.65
C ILE A 39 -86.08 21.38 -9.47
N LEU A 40 -86.51 21.27 -10.75
CA LEU A 40 -86.09 20.19 -11.62
C LEU A 40 -84.60 20.22 -11.98
N MET A 41 -83.97 21.39 -11.92
CA MET A 41 -82.52 21.53 -12.11
C MET A 41 -81.73 20.88 -10.96
N LEU A 42 -82.34 20.80 -9.78
CA LEU A 42 -81.75 20.21 -8.58
C LEU A 42 -82.01 18.72 -8.46
N LYS A 43 -82.84 18.13 -9.32
CA LYS A 43 -83.24 16.71 -9.26
C LYS A 43 -82.04 15.74 -9.33
N GLY A 44 -80.97 16.15 -10.01
CA GLY A 44 -79.74 15.36 -10.14
C GLY A 44 -78.82 15.40 -8.91
N LEU A 45 -79.05 16.31 -7.96
CA LEU A 45 -78.23 16.45 -6.76
C LEU A 45 -78.75 15.51 -5.67
N SER A 46 -77.88 14.65 -5.15
CA SER A 46 -78.19 13.76 -4.03
C SER A 46 -77.11 13.85 -2.94
N HIS A 47 -77.35 13.26 -1.77
CA HIS A 47 -76.30 13.12 -0.74
C HIS A 47 -75.08 12.41 -1.34
N GLU A 48 -73.87 12.93 -1.10
CA GLU A 48 -72.60 12.49 -1.72
C GLU A 48 -72.47 12.73 -3.23
N ARG A 49 -73.52 13.24 -3.90
CA ARG A 49 -73.51 13.67 -5.31
C ARG A 49 -73.99 15.11 -5.41
N GLY A 50 -73.21 16.02 -4.81
CA GLY A 50 -73.42 17.46 -4.86
C GLY A 50 -74.29 18.07 -3.75
N LEU A 51 -74.55 17.33 -2.67
CA LEU A 51 -74.98 17.90 -1.39
C LEU A 51 -74.04 17.49 -0.25
N PRO A 52 -73.65 18.41 0.65
CA PRO A 52 -74.05 19.83 0.70
C PRO A 52 -73.47 20.64 -0.46
N ALA A 53 -74.24 21.61 -0.95
CA ALA A 53 -73.88 22.38 -2.14
C ALA A 53 -72.59 23.20 -1.89
N GLY A 54 -71.55 22.91 -2.65
CA GLY A 54 -70.32 23.68 -2.76
C GLY A 54 -70.38 24.73 -3.87
N GLU A 55 -69.28 25.46 -4.05
CA GLU A 55 -69.21 26.60 -4.97
C GLU A 55 -69.50 26.21 -6.43
N GLN A 56 -69.02 25.04 -6.87
CA GLN A 56 -69.21 24.56 -8.24
C GLN A 56 -70.70 24.27 -8.56
N GLU A 57 -71.42 23.63 -7.64
CA GLU A 57 -72.85 23.35 -7.83
C GLU A 57 -73.68 24.64 -7.84
N VAL A 58 -73.33 25.62 -6.98
CA VAL A 58 -73.96 26.94 -6.98
C VAL A 58 -73.72 27.65 -8.31
N LEU A 59 -72.48 27.65 -8.82
CA LEU A 59 -72.12 28.27 -10.11
C LEU A 59 -72.85 27.60 -11.29
N MET A 60 -73.00 26.27 -11.27
CA MET A 60 -73.77 25.51 -12.25
C MET A 60 -75.24 25.95 -12.26
N ILE A 61 -75.86 26.08 -11.09
CA ILE A 61 -77.25 26.55 -10.94
C ILE A 61 -77.38 27.99 -11.45
N GLU A 62 -76.47 28.88 -11.09
CA GLU A 62 -76.47 30.26 -11.61
C GLU A 62 -76.33 30.31 -13.12
N HIS A 63 -75.48 29.47 -13.70
CA HIS A 63 -75.29 29.37 -15.14
C HIS A 63 -76.57 28.89 -15.84
N ALA A 64 -77.24 27.86 -15.30
CA ALA A 64 -78.52 27.38 -15.81
C ALA A 64 -79.61 28.46 -15.73
N GLN A 65 -79.67 29.23 -14.64
CA GLN A 65 -80.59 30.36 -14.52
C GLN A 65 -80.28 31.48 -15.54
N LYS A 66 -79.01 31.81 -15.75
CA LYS A 66 -78.58 32.80 -16.76
C LYS A 66 -78.97 32.35 -18.18
N LYS A 67 -78.81 31.07 -18.49
CA LYS A 67 -79.26 30.45 -19.75
C LYS A 67 -80.77 30.60 -19.95
N HIS A 68 -81.57 30.20 -18.97
CA HIS A 68 -83.03 30.33 -19.05
C HIS A 68 -83.50 31.79 -19.18
N LYS A 69 -82.88 32.73 -18.46
CA LYS A 69 -83.17 34.16 -18.60
C LYS A 69 -82.86 34.67 -20.01
N LEU A 70 -81.75 34.20 -20.60
CA LEU A 70 -81.38 34.56 -21.96
C LEU A 70 -82.40 34.00 -22.95
N GLU A 71 -82.75 32.72 -22.85
CA GLU A 71 -83.77 32.06 -23.70
C GLU A 71 -85.13 32.77 -23.65
N ALA A 72 -85.57 33.20 -22.47
CA ALA A 72 -86.79 33.98 -22.28
C ALA A 72 -86.70 35.40 -22.90
N SER A 73 -85.51 35.99 -22.94
CA SER A 73 -85.24 37.32 -23.52
C SER A 73 -85.00 37.31 -25.04
N LEU A 74 -84.99 36.14 -25.69
CA LEU A 74 -84.72 36.04 -27.12
C LEU A 74 -85.85 36.68 -27.95
N PRO A 75 -85.52 37.38 -29.06
CA PRO A 75 -86.52 37.92 -29.98
C PRO A 75 -87.44 36.83 -30.55
N PRO A 76 -88.72 37.16 -30.84
CA PRO A 76 -89.65 36.24 -31.49
C PRO A 76 -89.21 35.93 -32.93
N ALA A 77 -89.57 34.73 -33.40
CA ALA A 77 -89.17 34.15 -34.70
C ALA A 77 -90.01 34.65 -35.89
N THR A 78 -90.54 35.87 -35.84
CA THR A 78 -91.52 36.38 -36.80
C THR A 78 -90.91 37.07 -38.02
N ASP A 79 -89.68 37.61 -37.93
CA ASP A 79 -89.01 38.40 -38.98
C ASP A 79 -87.60 37.86 -39.28
N GLU A 80 -87.12 38.02 -40.52
CA GLU A 80 -85.80 37.54 -40.95
C GLU A 80 -84.66 38.25 -40.19
N ALA A 81 -84.82 39.54 -39.90
CA ALA A 81 -83.86 40.30 -39.10
C ALA A 81 -83.84 39.86 -37.63
N SER A 82 -85.01 39.56 -37.04
CA SER A 82 -85.10 39.07 -35.66
C SER A 82 -84.57 37.65 -35.52
N LEU A 83 -84.76 36.80 -36.54
CA LEU A 83 -84.16 35.46 -36.64
C LEU A 83 -82.64 35.53 -36.74
N GLY A 84 -82.10 36.44 -37.56
CA GLY A 84 -80.65 36.65 -37.68
C GLY A 84 -80.00 37.09 -36.36
N LEU A 85 -80.66 37.98 -35.61
CA LEU A 85 -80.21 38.39 -34.28
C LEU A 85 -80.33 37.27 -33.25
N ARG A 86 -81.44 36.52 -33.24
CA ARG A 86 -81.64 35.35 -32.37
C ARG A 86 -80.55 34.29 -32.57
N ARG A 87 -80.23 33.96 -33.82
CA ARG A 87 -79.16 33.01 -34.16
C ARG A 87 -77.80 33.46 -33.62
N LYS A 88 -77.44 34.73 -33.83
CA LYS A 88 -76.18 35.29 -33.31
C LYS A 88 -76.10 35.25 -31.79
N LEU A 89 -77.21 35.55 -31.09
CA LEU A 89 -77.26 35.49 -29.63
C LEU A 89 -77.09 34.06 -29.09
N LEU A 90 -77.72 33.08 -29.75
CA LEU A 90 -77.56 31.66 -29.42
C LEU A 90 -76.13 31.17 -29.69
N GLU A 91 -75.55 31.48 -30.86
CA GLU A 91 -74.16 31.12 -31.19
C GLU A 91 -73.17 31.72 -30.17
N LEU A 92 -73.35 33.00 -29.79
CA LEU A 92 -72.51 33.63 -28.77
C LEU A 92 -72.66 32.99 -27.39
N GLN A 93 -73.86 32.56 -27.04
CA GLN A 93 -74.10 31.83 -25.79
C GLN A 93 -73.42 30.46 -25.82
N GLU A 94 -73.62 29.68 -26.87
CA GLU A 94 -72.99 28.36 -27.04
C GLU A 94 -71.46 28.47 -26.92
N MET A 95 -70.86 29.45 -27.59
CA MET A 95 -69.41 29.69 -27.50
C MET A 95 -68.94 30.04 -26.08
N ARG A 96 -69.76 30.74 -25.28
CA ARG A 96 -69.46 30.99 -23.86
C ARG A 96 -69.57 29.72 -23.02
N GLU A 97 -70.59 28.90 -23.26
CA GLU A 97 -70.78 27.61 -22.58
C GLU A 97 -69.61 26.65 -22.91
N PHE A 98 -69.19 26.58 -24.17
CA PHE A 98 -68.03 25.80 -24.58
C PHE A 98 -66.74 26.27 -23.90
N ARG A 99 -66.50 27.58 -23.81
CA ARG A 99 -65.32 28.11 -23.12
C ARG A 99 -65.32 27.81 -21.63
N LEU A 100 -66.48 27.84 -20.99
CA LEU A 100 -66.60 27.50 -19.56
C LEU A 100 -66.28 26.02 -19.33
N ARG A 101 -66.84 25.12 -20.14
CA ARG A 101 -66.50 23.69 -20.08
C ARG A 101 -65.03 23.40 -20.40
N GLN A 102 -64.46 24.11 -21.37
CA GLN A 102 -63.04 23.99 -21.70
C GLN A 102 -62.17 24.37 -20.50
N ARG A 103 -62.50 25.47 -19.81
CA ARG A 103 -61.77 25.86 -18.59
C ARG A 103 -61.86 24.81 -17.50
N GLU A 104 -63.04 24.25 -17.24
CA GLU A 104 -63.20 23.17 -16.25
C GLU A 104 -62.37 21.92 -16.63
N MET A 105 -62.34 21.57 -17.92
CA MET A 105 -61.50 20.48 -18.41
C MET A 105 -60.00 20.78 -18.27
N ASP A 106 -59.59 22.01 -18.63
CA ASP A 106 -58.21 22.46 -18.54
C ASP A 106 -57.74 22.47 -17.08
N GLU A 107 -58.55 22.98 -16.15
CA GLU A 107 -58.27 22.95 -14.70
C GLU A 107 -58.10 21.51 -14.18
N ALA A 108 -59.04 20.61 -14.50
CA ALA A 108 -58.92 19.20 -14.12
C ALA A 108 -57.70 18.50 -14.76
N HIS A 109 -57.33 18.90 -15.98
CA HIS A 109 -56.13 18.40 -16.64
C HIS A 109 -54.86 18.95 -16.00
N GLU A 110 -54.82 20.21 -15.61
CA GLU A 110 -53.72 20.84 -14.90
C GLU A 110 -53.48 20.19 -13.55
N GLU A 111 -54.53 19.96 -12.75
CA GLU A 111 -54.44 19.23 -11.48
C GLU A 111 -53.82 17.84 -11.66
N ARG A 112 -54.26 17.11 -12.70
CA ARG A 112 -53.70 15.78 -13.01
C ARG A 112 -52.24 15.86 -13.47
N LEU A 113 -51.88 16.88 -14.25
CA LEU A 113 -50.51 17.10 -14.70
C LEU A 113 -49.60 17.44 -13.52
N ASP A 114 -50.08 18.19 -12.54
CA ASP A 114 -49.31 18.52 -11.34
C ASP A 114 -49.03 17.29 -10.48
N LEU A 115 -50.01 16.39 -10.32
CA LEU A 115 -49.76 15.10 -9.66
C LEU A 115 -48.73 14.27 -10.43
N LEU A 116 -48.78 14.26 -11.77
CA LEU A 116 -47.80 13.54 -12.58
C LEU A 116 -46.40 14.18 -12.48
N ARG A 117 -46.30 15.50 -12.44
CA ARG A 117 -45.04 16.22 -12.24
C ARG A 117 -44.43 15.87 -10.89
N GLN A 118 -45.22 15.87 -9.81
CA GLN A 118 -44.77 15.46 -8.48
C GLN A 118 -44.27 14.02 -8.50
N ALA A 119 -45.05 13.09 -9.06
CA ALA A 119 -44.63 11.69 -9.15
C ALA A 119 -43.34 11.49 -9.97
N LEU A 120 -43.10 12.31 -11.00
CA LEU A 120 -41.84 12.28 -11.76
C LEU A 120 -40.67 12.80 -10.93
N VAL A 121 -40.86 13.89 -10.20
CA VAL A 121 -39.85 14.45 -9.31
C VAL A 121 -39.47 13.44 -8.23
N ASP A 122 -40.45 12.81 -7.58
CA ASP A 122 -40.20 11.80 -6.54
C ASP A 122 -39.41 10.61 -7.10
N ARG A 123 -39.80 10.12 -8.27
CA ARG A 123 -39.09 9.04 -8.96
C ARG A 123 -37.65 9.42 -9.31
N ASP A 124 -37.44 10.64 -9.78
CA ASP A 124 -36.11 11.10 -10.17
C ASP A 124 -35.22 11.29 -8.92
N GLN A 125 -35.76 11.80 -7.81
CA GLN A 125 -35.07 11.85 -6.51
C GLN A 125 -34.71 10.45 -5.99
N ASP A 126 -35.62 9.49 -6.07
CA ASP A 126 -35.35 8.09 -5.68
C ASP A 126 -34.21 7.49 -6.52
N ASN A 127 -34.21 7.75 -7.83
CA ASN A 127 -33.16 7.29 -8.73
C ASN A 127 -31.80 7.95 -8.42
N GLU A 128 -31.80 9.26 -8.14
CA GLU A 128 -30.61 10.01 -7.74
C GLU A 128 -30.04 9.45 -6.43
N PHE A 129 -30.88 9.21 -5.42
CA PHE A 129 -30.47 8.62 -4.16
C PHE A 129 -29.82 7.23 -4.34
N LEU A 130 -30.43 6.37 -5.16
CA LEU A 130 -29.82 5.06 -5.47
C LEU A 130 -28.51 5.19 -6.23
N ALA A 131 -28.37 6.18 -7.12
CA ALA A 131 -27.12 6.46 -7.82
C ALA A 131 -26.04 6.95 -6.85
N GLU A 132 -26.38 7.86 -5.93
CA GLU A 132 -25.48 8.36 -4.88
C GLU A 132 -24.95 7.21 -4.01
N GLN A 133 -25.84 6.33 -3.53
CA GLN A 133 -25.41 5.16 -2.74
C GLN A 133 -24.43 4.25 -3.50
N ARG A 134 -24.64 4.04 -4.81
CA ARG A 134 -23.73 3.25 -5.64
C ARG A 134 -22.36 3.93 -5.76
N VAL A 135 -22.36 5.24 -5.96
CA VAL A 135 -21.12 6.04 -6.04
C VAL A 135 -20.40 6.03 -4.69
N GLU A 136 -21.11 6.15 -3.58
CA GLU A 136 -20.54 6.08 -2.23
C GLU A 136 -19.93 4.72 -1.94
N ALA A 137 -20.62 3.63 -2.28
CA ALA A 137 -20.08 2.28 -2.11
C ALA A 137 -18.81 2.05 -2.94
N LEU A 138 -18.76 2.56 -4.18
CA LEU A 138 -17.55 2.53 -5.00
C LEU A 138 -16.42 3.36 -4.37
N ARG A 139 -16.75 4.56 -3.88
CA ARG A 139 -15.80 5.45 -3.20
C ARG A 139 -15.21 4.78 -1.96
N GLN A 140 -16.02 4.13 -1.14
CA GLN A 140 -15.56 3.40 0.05
C GLN A 140 -14.57 2.30 -0.31
N ARG A 141 -14.87 1.47 -1.32
CA ARG A 141 -13.95 0.43 -1.81
C ARG A 141 -12.61 1.01 -2.27
N GLN A 142 -12.66 2.10 -3.04
CA GLN A 142 -11.43 2.76 -3.50
C GLN A 142 -10.63 3.37 -2.34
N ILE A 143 -11.31 3.93 -1.33
CA ILE A 143 -10.66 4.43 -0.11
C ILE A 143 -9.96 3.29 0.63
N GLU A 144 -10.62 2.15 0.82
CA GLU A 144 -10.01 0.98 1.47
C GLU A 144 -8.77 0.46 0.72
N GLU A 145 -8.83 0.37 -0.60
CA GLU A 145 -7.68 -0.03 -1.42
C GLU A 145 -6.52 0.96 -1.29
N ARG A 146 -6.84 2.26 -1.34
CA ARG A 146 -5.86 3.33 -1.12
C ARG A 146 -5.27 3.23 0.29
N ASP A 147 -6.07 3.01 1.31
CA ASP A 147 -5.63 2.90 2.70
C ASP A 147 -4.70 1.70 2.90
N ARG A 148 -5.03 0.53 2.32
CA ARG A 148 -4.13 -0.64 2.30
C ARG A 148 -2.78 -0.31 1.65
N SER A 149 -2.78 0.44 0.54
CA SER A 149 -1.53 0.86 -0.11
C SER A 149 -0.73 1.83 0.77
N VAL A 150 -1.41 2.75 1.46
CA VAL A 150 -0.80 3.70 2.40
C VAL A 150 -0.21 2.96 3.60
N GLU A 151 -0.90 1.97 4.16
CA GLU A 151 -0.39 1.12 5.24
C GLU A 151 0.88 0.38 4.82
N GLN A 152 0.93 -0.17 3.60
CA GLN A 152 2.13 -0.79 3.07
C GLN A 152 3.30 0.20 3.01
N ILE A 153 3.07 1.41 2.48
CA ILE A 153 4.06 2.49 2.42
C ILE A 153 4.52 2.88 3.83
N GLN A 154 3.60 3.04 4.78
CA GLN A 154 3.93 3.37 6.17
C GLN A 154 4.76 2.26 6.82
N SER A 155 4.43 0.99 6.61
CA SER A 155 5.21 -0.14 7.12
C SER A 155 6.64 -0.14 6.56
N GLN A 156 6.80 0.19 5.27
CA GLN A 156 8.10 0.32 4.62
C GLN A 156 8.87 1.52 5.18
N ARG A 157 8.22 2.68 5.32
CA ARG A 157 8.77 3.88 5.95
C ARG A 157 9.31 3.59 7.35
N ILE A 158 8.52 2.92 8.20
CA ILE A 158 8.93 2.53 9.56
C ILE A 158 10.14 1.58 9.51
N LYS A 159 10.13 0.57 8.63
CA LYS A 159 11.27 -0.35 8.45
C LYS A 159 12.54 0.40 8.04
N VAL A 160 12.44 1.35 7.10
CA VAL A 160 13.58 2.15 6.63
C VAL A 160 14.09 3.06 7.75
N LEU A 161 13.20 3.79 8.43
CA LEU A 161 13.57 4.66 9.57
C LEU A 161 14.26 3.87 10.68
N ARG A 162 13.74 2.68 11.02
CA ARG A 162 14.38 1.79 12.01
C ARG A 162 15.77 1.35 11.56
N LYS A 163 15.94 0.95 10.30
CA LYS A 163 17.25 0.55 9.74
C LYS A 163 18.24 1.72 9.75
N LEU A 164 17.79 2.93 9.38
CA LEU A 164 18.60 4.14 9.40
C LEU A 164 19.02 4.52 10.82
N SER A 165 18.10 4.47 11.79
CA SER A 165 18.39 4.70 13.21
C SER A 165 19.43 3.70 13.74
N MET A 166 19.28 2.41 13.43
CA MET A 166 20.25 1.38 13.80
C MET A 166 21.62 1.60 13.13
N ALA A 167 21.65 2.02 11.85
CA ALA A 167 22.88 2.34 11.14
C ALA A 167 23.59 3.57 11.75
N ARG A 168 22.83 4.62 12.08
CA ARG A 168 23.35 5.81 12.76
C ARG A 168 23.88 5.47 14.15
N GLY A 169 23.17 4.66 14.93
CA GLY A 169 23.62 4.23 16.25
C GLY A 169 24.93 3.43 16.22
N ARG A 170 25.16 2.62 15.17
CA ARG A 170 26.46 1.94 14.97
C ARG A 170 27.61 2.89 14.66
N LEU A 171 27.33 4.01 14.00
CA LEU A 171 28.33 5.05 13.69
C LEU A 171 28.56 5.98 14.88
N GLN A 172 27.50 6.26 15.64
CA GLN A 172 27.45 7.20 16.75
C GLN A 172 27.63 6.44 18.07
N MET A 173 28.84 5.91 18.30
CA MET A 173 29.26 5.40 19.60
C MET A 173 29.71 6.57 20.51
N PRO A 174 29.59 6.46 21.85
CA PRO A 174 29.71 7.60 22.76
C PRO A 174 31.07 8.30 22.65
N ALA A 175 31.02 9.63 22.75
CA ALA A 175 32.14 10.57 22.68
C ALA A 175 33.17 10.43 23.82
N SER A 176 33.13 9.35 24.61
CA SER A 176 34.04 9.09 25.73
C SER A 176 35.32 8.36 25.33
N GLU A 177 35.49 7.99 24.06
CA GLU A 177 36.73 7.37 23.57
C GLU A 177 37.58 8.37 22.75
N PRO A 178 38.92 8.39 22.93
CA PRO A 178 39.79 9.31 22.22
C PRO A 178 39.67 9.15 20.70
N PRO A 179 39.67 10.26 19.93
CA PRO A 179 39.62 10.21 18.48
C PRO A 179 40.90 9.53 17.95
N GLY A 180 40.78 8.27 17.52
CA GLY A 180 41.92 7.45 17.06
C GLY A 180 41.81 5.97 17.46
N SER A 181 41.00 5.65 18.47
CA SER A 181 40.64 4.28 18.83
C SER A 181 39.67 3.70 17.79
N LYS A 182 40.20 3.15 16.69
CA LYS A 182 39.44 2.17 15.91
C LYS A 182 39.33 0.93 16.80
N ARG A 183 38.25 0.78 17.59
CA ARG A 183 37.91 -0.53 18.15
C ARG A 183 37.99 -1.51 16.99
N ARG A 184 38.93 -2.44 17.04
CA ARG A 184 38.99 -3.53 16.06
C ARG A 184 37.61 -4.18 16.13
N SER A 185 36.83 -4.02 15.06
CA SER A 185 35.44 -4.50 14.93
C SER A 185 35.28 -6.02 15.16
N GLY A 186 36.34 -6.74 15.54
CA GLY A 186 36.36 -8.17 15.79
C GLY A 186 36.25 -8.59 17.27
N ASN A 187 36.53 -7.72 18.24
CA ASN A 187 36.51 -8.14 19.65
C ASN A 187 35.18 -7.78 20.31
N ARG A 188 34.45 -8.81 20.73
CA ARG A 188 33.18 -8.70 21.46
C ARG A 188 33.41 -8.05 22.82
N ASP A 189 32.58 -7.08 23.16
CA ASP A 189 32.60 -6.43 24.46
C ASP A 189 31.78 -7.28 25.45
N ILE A 190 32.47 -8.27 26.05
CA ILE A 190 31.87 -9.29 26.93
C ILE A 190 31.12 -8.64 28.09
N ILE A 191 31.67 -7.57 28.68
CA ILE A 191 31.06 -6.91 29.84
C ILE A 191 29.71 -6.30 29.42
N SER A 192 29.66 -5.62 28.27
CA SER A 192 28.40 -5.08 27.76
C SER A 192 27.38 -6.15 27.37
N GLU A 193 27.84 -7.29 26.84
CA GLU A 193 26.98 -8.42 26.49
C GLU A 193 26.35 -9.05 27.74
N TYR A 194 27.13 -9.27 28.80
CA TYR A 194 26.61 -9.83 30.06
C TYR A 194 25.80 -8.80 30.86
N GLY A 195 25.99 -7.49 30.64
CA GLY A 195 25.19 -6.45 31.27
C GLY A 195 23.74 -6.33 30.75
N THR A 196 23.43 -6.90 29.58
CA THR A 196 22.11 -6.78 28.94
C THR A 196 21.49 -8.16 28.72
N TYR A 197 20.32 -8.45 29.29
CA TYR A 197 19.63 -9.74 29.11
C TYR A 197 19.12 -10.00 27.68
N SER A 198 18.99 -8.97 26.85
CA SER A 198 18.67 -9.12 25.43
C SER A 198 19.90 -9.43 24.56
N SER A 199 21.08 -9.59 25.16
CA SER A 199 22.30 -9.89 24.42
C SER A 199 22.29 -11.33 23.89
N ARG A 200 23.25 -11.62 23.01
CA ARG A 200 23.42 -12.95 22.41
C ARG A 200 23.66 -14.05 23.46
N VAL A 201 24.27 -13.72 24.60
CA VAL A 201 24.64 -14.69 25.63
C VAL A 201 23.38 -15.29 26.27
N TYR A 202 22.43 -14.43 26.65
CA TYR A 202 21.21 -14.83 27.33
C TYR A 202 20.07 -15.17 26.37
N ALA A 203 19.95 -14.44 25.26
CA ALA A 203 18.92 -14.63 24.25
C ALA A 203 19.54 -14.86 22.86
N PRO A 204 20.12 -16.07 22.60
CA PRO A 204 20.74 -16.36 21.32
C PRO A 204 19.70 -16.39 20.19
N ILE A 205 20.03 -15.72 19.09
CA ILE A 205 19.17 -15.69 17.89
C ILE A 205 19.39 -16.98 17.09
N ALA A 206 18.31 -17.70 16.76
CA ALA A 206 18.37 -18.99 16.07
C ALA A 206 19.14 -18.99 14.73
N ARG A 207 19.22 -17.84 14.03
CA ARG A 207 20.03 -17.68 12.81
C ARG A 207 21.53 -17.85 13.05
N LEU A 208 22.00 -17.67 14.29
CA LEU A 208 23.40 -17.87 14.68
C LEU A 208 23.72 -19.34 15.00
N GLY A 209 22.74 -20.24 14.87
CA GLY A 209 22.89 -21.68 15.07
C GLY A 209 22.96 -22.15 16.52
N GLN A 210 22.94 -21.24 17.49
CA GLN A 210 22.97 -21.57 18.91
C GLN A 210 21.53 -21.71 19.43
N ARG A 211 21.15 -22.92 19.85
CA ARG A 211 19.79 -23.22 20.32
C ARG A 211 19.87 -24.04 21.61
N PRO A 212 20.21 -23.44 22.76
CA PRO A 212 20.46 -24.17 24.00
C PRO A 212 19.29 -25.08 24.41
N ASP A 213 18.05 -24.64 24.19
CA ASP A 213 16.85 -25.42 24.50
C ASP A 213 16.71 -26.70 23.66
N LYS A 214 17.23 -26.70 22.43
CA LYS A 214 17.15 -27.85 21.51
C LYS A 214 18.44 -28.69 21.51
N ASP A 215 19.56 -28.06 21.80
CA ASP A 215 20.89 -28.68 21.81
C ASP A 215 21.21 -29.34 23.17
N GLY A 216 20.25 -29.38 24.11
CA GLY A 216 20.43 -29.95 25.45
C GLY A 216 20.96 -31.39 25.46
N GLU A 217 20.54 -32.20 24.49
CA GLU A 217 21.02 -33.59 24.35
C GLU A 217 22.53 -33.69 24.05
N VAL A 218 23.14 -32.66 23.44
CA VAL A 218 24.57 -32.64 23.11
C VAL A 218 25.43 -32.54 24.37
N PHE A 219 24.87 -31.90 25.41
CA PHE A 219 25.50 -31.66 26.71
C PHE A 219 25.10 -32.69 27.77
N ASP A 220 24.24 -33.64 27.41
CA ASP A 220 23.83 -34.70 28.33
C ASP A 220 24.99 -35.67 28.59
N VAL A 221 25.51 -35.63 29.82
CA VAL A 221 26.64 -36.44 30.28
C VAL A 221 26.28 -37.92 30.29
N THR A 222 25.01 -38.25 30.54
CA THR A 222 24.51 -39.64 30.65
C THR A 222 24.62 -40.40 29.32
N ARG A 223 24.67 -39.70 28.19
CA ARG A 223 24.90 -40.32 26.87
C ARG A 223 26.35 -40.71 26.62
N ARG A 224 27.31 -40.00 27.24
CA ARG A 224 28.74 -40.19 26.98
C ARG A 224 29.40 -41.10 28.00
N VAL A 225 28.88 -41.13 29.22
CA VAL A 225 29.45 -41.88 30.34
C VAL A 225 28.37 -42.81 30.88
N PRO A 226 28.66 -44.12 31.02
CA PRO A 226 27.74 -45.05 31.66
C PRO A 226 27.52 -44.69 33.13
N ASP A 227 26.31 -44.96 33.64
CA ASP A 227 25.94 -44.65 35.02
C ASP A 227 26.90 -45.30 36.02
N LEU A 228 27.38 -44.50 36.98
CA LEU A 228 28.34 -44.91 38.01
C LEU A 228 27.81 -46.00 38.94
N GLY A 229 26.49 -46.23 38.96
CA GLY A 229 25.85 -47.30 39.73
C GLY A 229 26.04 -48.70 39.13
N ASN A 230 26.50 -48.80 37.88
CA ASN A 230 26.79 -50.08 37.26
C ASN A 230 28.14 -50.62 37.76
N HIS A 231 28.14 -51.90 38.14
CA HIS A 231 29.33 -52.60 38.62
C HIS A 231 30.43 -52.58 37.54
N GLY A 232 31.67 -52.30 37.95
CA GLY A 232 32.83 -52.29 37.04
C GLY A 232 33.05 -51.00 36.25
N VAL A 233 32.11 -50.03 36.28
CA VAL A 233 32.29 -48.72 35.60
C VAL A 233 33.41 -47.89 36.23
N LEU A 234 33.54 -47.90 37.55
CA LEU A 234 34.62 -47.16 38.23
C LEU A 234 36.01 -47.73 37.87
N ALA A 235 36.14 -49.05 37.79
CA ALA A 235 37.38 -49.71 37.41
C ALA A 235 37.74 -49.44 35.92
N SER A 236 36.74 -49.41 35.03
CA SER A 236 36.99 -49.07 33.62
C SER A 236 37.36 -47.59 33.46
N LEU A 237 36.81 -46.70 34.27
CA LEU A 237 37.15 -45.28 34.26
C LEU A 237 38.57 -45.03 34.78
N GLU A 238 38.98 -45.76 35.83
CA GLU A 238 40.36 -45.74 36.36
C GLU A 238 41.36 -46.22 35.30
N TYR A 239 41.05 -47.31 34.59
CA TYR A 239 41.92 -47.86 33.56
C TYR A 239 42.07 -46.93 32.34
N ASN A 240 40.99 -46.23 31.97
CA ASN A 240 40.99 -45.30 30.83
C ASN A 240 41.46 -43.89 31.18
N LEU A 241 41.89 -43.65 32.43
CA LEU A 241 42.36 -42.34 32.86
C LEU A 241 43.69 -42.01 32.18
N PRO A 242 43.80 -40.89 31.44
CA PRO A 242 45.02 -40.58 30.72
C PRO A 242 46.15 -40.28 31.71
N GLY A 243 47.31 -40.90 31.47
CA GLY A 243 48.45 -40.88 32.41
C GLY A 243 49.01 -39.50 32.76
N HIS A 244 48.66 -38.41 32.06
CA HIS A 244 49.06 -37.06 32.45
C HIS A 244 48.32 -36.51 33.68
N LEU A 245 47.21 -37.14 34.08
CA LEU A 245 46.48 -36.80 35.31
C LEU A 245 47.14 -37.42 36.55
N THR A 246 47.85 -38.53 36.37
CA THR A 246 48.46 -39.29 37.48
C THR A 246 49.99 -39.22 37.48
N ALA A 247 50.64 -39.05 36.33
CA ALA A 247 52.09 -38.94 36.22
C ALA A 247 52.55 -37.48 36.19
N THR A 248 53.55 -37.16 37.02
CA THR A 248 54.24 -35.87 36.99
C THR A 248 55.20 -35.83 35.80
N LYS A 249 54.89 -34.99 34.81
CA LYS A 249 55.75 -34.83 33.63
C LYS A 249 56.94 -33.91 33.95
N VAL A 250 58.04 -34.47 34.41
CA VAL A 250 59.31 -33.74 34.55
C VAL A 250 59.97 -33.63 33.17
N THR A 251 59.87 -32.46 32.55
CA THR A 251 60.57 -32.17 31.29
C THR A 251 61.90 -31.49 31.58
N LYS A 252 62.98 -31.98 30.96
CA LYS A 252 64.26 -31.27 30.94
C LYS A 252 64.09 -30.04 30.02
N PRO A 253 64.45 -28.82 30.43
CA PRO A 253 64.34 -27.66 29.55
C PRO A 253 65.20 -27.89 28.29
N GLU A 254 64.62 -27.62 27.13
CA GLU A 254 65.33 -27.67 25.85
C GLU A 254 66.39 -26.56 25.80
N ASN A 255 67.54 -26.84 25.18
CA ASN A 255 68.56 -25.82 24.97
C ASN A 255 68.06 -24.82 23.92
N GLU A 256 67.46 -23.71 24.37
CA GLU A 256 66.83 -22.68 23.50
C GLU A 256 67.79 -22.06 22.47
N ASN A 257 69.11 -22.26 22.62
CA ASN A 257 70.14 -21.71 21.73
C ASN A 257 70.18 -22.37 20.34
N GLU A 258 69.62 -23.58 20.18
CA GLU A 258 69.65 -24.33 18.91
C GLU A 258 68.33 -24.23 18.12
N ALA A 259 67.29 -23.62 18.70
CA ALA A 259 66.00 -23.49 18.05
C ALA A 259 66.02 -22.39 16.98
N THR A 260 65.60 -22.72 15.76
CA THR A 260 65.45 -21.74 14.66
C THR A 260 64.36 -20.72 15.01
N ALA A 261 64.68 -19.41 15.00
CA ALA A 261 63.72 -18.37 15.34
C ALA A 261 62.64 -18.21 14.24
N ARG A 262 61.45 -18.73 14.51
CA ARG A 262 60.28 -18.58 13.62
C ARG A 262 59.39 -17.41 14.04
N THR A 263 59.30 -17.11 15.33
CA THR A 263 58.43 -16.05 15.85
C THR A 263 59.18 -14.72 16.05
N SER A 264 58.46 -13.59 16.07
CA SER A 264 59.02 -12.28 16.45
C SER A 264 59.65 -12.29 17.86
N LYS A 265 59.01 -12.97 18.81
CA LYS A 265 59.55 -13.15 20.17
C LYS A 265 60.87 -13.93 20.16
N ASP A 266 60.96 -14.99 19.36
CA ASP A 266 62.17 -15.81 19.25
C ASP A 266 63.32 -15.00 18.65
N ARG A 267 63.04 -14.20 17.61
CA ARG A 267 64.02 -13.27 17.02
C ARG A 267 64.51 -12.22 18.02
N HIS A 268 63.60 -11.65 18.82
CA HIS A 268 63.98 -10.70 19.87
C HIS A 268 64.85 -11.37 20.95
N LYS A 269 64.50 -12.59 21.37
CA LYS A 269 65.31 -13.37 22.31
C LYS A 269 66.70 -13.69 21.74
N GLN A 270 66.81 -14.11 20.48
CA GLN A 270 68.09 -14.38 19.82
C GLN A 270 68.94 -13.10 19.70
N GLN A 271 68.32 -11.96 19.40
CA GLN A 271 69.01 -10.68 19.38
C GLN A 271 69.54 -10.33 20.78
N LEU A 272 68.73 -10.51 21.82
CA LEU A 272 69.13 -10.29 23.21
C LEU A 272 70.29 -11.23 23.61
N ALA A 273 70.24 -12.50 23.20
CA ALA A 273 71.34 -13.44 23.42
C ALA A 273 72.62 -13.03 22.67
N ALA A 274 72.51 -12.59 21.41
CA ALA A 274 73.65 -12.09 20.63
C ALA A 274 74.26 -10.83 21.25
N ASP A 275 73.42 -9.93 21.77
CA ASP A 275 73.86 -8.72 22.45
C ASP A 275 74.55 -9.05 23.79
N LEU A 276 74.04 -10.03 24.54
CA LEU A 276 74.71 -10.53 25.75
C LEU A 276 76.07 -11.18 25.42
N LEU A 277 76.17 -11.93 24.31
CA LEU A 277 77.46 -12.48 23.85
C LEU A 277 78.45 -11.38 23.48
N LYS A 278 78.02 -10.34 22.76
CA LYS A 278 78.86 -9.16 22.47
C LYS A 278 79.29 -8.45 23.75
N MET A 279 78.39 -8.31 24.73
CA MET A 279 78.74 -7.71 26.01
C MET A 279 79.76 -8.56 26.75
N ASN A 280 79.62 -9.89 26.74
CA ASN A 280 80.61 -10.80 27.32
C ASN A 280 81.98 -10.70 26.63
N THR A 281 82.03 -10.59 25.30
CA THR A 281 83.32 -10.39 24.60
C THR A 281 83.92 -9.02 24.89
N ILE A 282 83.11 -7.97 25.01
CA ILE A 282 83.57 -6.64 25.44
C ILE A 282 84.11 -6.71 26.88
N LEU A 283 83.46 -7.43 27.77
CA LEU A 283 83.94 -7.60 29.15
C LEU A 283 85.23 -8.42 29.21
N ALA A 284 85.34 -9.48 28.40
CA ALA A 284 86.56 -10.29 28.28
C ALA A 284 87.74 -9.47 27.72
N THR A 285 87.52 -8.73 26.64
CA THR A 285 88.56 -7.85 26.06
C THR A 285 88.95 -6.74 27.04
N LYS A 286 87.99 -6.11 27.73
CA LYS A 286 88.31 -5.14 28.80
C LYS A 286 89.12 -5.77 29.93
N LYS A 287 88.87 -7.02 30.27
CA LYS A 287 89.66 -7.75 31.26
C LYS A 287 91.09 -8.00 30.76
N GLU A 288 91.26 -8.44 29.51
CA GLU A 288 92.57 -8.61 28.88
C GLU A 288 93.34 -7.27 28.76
N ILE A 289 92.66 -6.18 28.42
CA ILE A 289 93.23 -4.82 28.36
C ILE A 289 93.63 -4.33 29.76
N ALA A 290 92.90 -4.73 30.81
CA ALA A 290 93.27 -4.42 32.20
C ALA A 290 94.49 -5.24 32.67
N GLU A 291 94.72 -6.43 32.10
CA GLU A 291 95.88 -7.28 32.39
C GLU A 291 97.15 -6.83 31.62
N ASP A 292 97.01 -6.27 30.40
CA ASP A 292 98.13 -5.77 29.56
C ASP A 292 98.29 -4.22 29.55
N PRO A 293 99.32 -3.64 30.20
CA PRO A 293 99.45 -2.18 30.37
C PRO A 293 99.79 -1.40 29.07
N GLU A 294 100.27 -2.07 28.02
CA GLU A 294 100.60 -1.42 26.73
C GLU A 294 99.37 -1.24 25.82
N LYS A 295 98.39 -2.16 25.91
CA LYS A 295 97.15 -2.08 25.11
C LYS A 295 96.18 -1.04 25.68
N ALA A 296 96.14 -0.91 27.01
CA ALA A 296 95.36 0.13 27.70
C ALA A 296 95.70 1.55 27.22
N LYS A 297 96.97 1.84 26.90
CA LYS A 297 97.39 3.15 26.36
C LYS A 297 96.87 3.42 24.94
N LYS A 298 96.63 2.37 24.14
CA LYS A 298 96.12 2.50 22.77
C LYS A 298 94.60 2.72 22.73
N ASP A 299 93.85 2.10 23.64
CA ASP A 299 92.38 2.29 23.72
C ASP A 299 91.97 3.63 24.36
N LEU A 300 92.86 4.25 25.13
CA LEU A 300 92.66 5.61 25.68
C LEU A 300 92.72 6.71 24.60
N LEU A 301 93.10 6.37 23.36
CA LEU A 301 93.13 7.33 22.26
C LEU A 301 91.72 7.49 21.67
N PRO A 302 91.15 8.71 21.66
CA PRO A 302 89.85 8.97 21.04
C PRO A 302 89.81 8.55 19.56
N SER A 303 88.65 8.08 19.10
CA SER A 303 88.41 7.51 17.76
C SER A 303 88.75 8.43 16.57
N TRP A 304 88.99 9.72 16.80
CA TRP A 304 89.43 10.69 15.79
C TRP A 304 90.96 10.74 15.60
N ARG A 305 91.76 10.09 16.46
CA ARG A 305 93.23 9.96 16.32
C ARG A 305 93.67 8.73 15.53
N THR A 306 92.77 7.79 15.26
CA THR A 306 93.03 6.68 14.34
C THR A 306 92.91 7.20 12.91
N ARG A 307 93.91 6.98 12.07
CA ARG A 307 93.88 7.43 10.66
C ARG A 307 92.80 6.66 9.92
N VAL A 308 91.70 7.34 9.62
CA VAL A 308 90.63 6.81 8.76
C VAL A 308 91.17 6.74 7.33
N SER A 309 91.27 5.53 6.78
CA SER A 309 91.58 5.32 5.37
C SER A 309 90.44 5.86 4.49
N LYS A 310 90.78 6.54 3.38
CA LYS A 310 89.79 7.12 2.45
C LYS A 310 88.82 6.03 1.96
N ALA A 311 87.52 6.26 2.12
CA ALA A 311 86.49 5.39 1.56
C ALA A 311 86.46 5.51 0.03
N GLU A 312 86.68 4.41 -0.68
CA GLU A 312 86.54 4.33 -2.14
C GLU A 312 85.06 4.33 -2.53
N ARG A 313 84.70 5.06 -3.60
CA ARG A 313 83.33 5.07 -4.11
C ARG A 313 82.99 3.68 -4.67
N PRO A 314 81.81 3.13 -4.37
CA PRO A 314 81.39 1.89 -4.99
C PRO A 314 81.31 2.08 -6.52
N PRO A 315 81.74 1.09 -7.32
CA PRO A 315 81.66 1.17 -8.77
C PRO A 315 80.20 1.33 -9.23
N THR A 316 79.99 2.13 -10.28
CA THR A 316 78.65 2.37 -10.85
C THR A 316 77.97 1.04 -11.20
N PRO A 317 76.75 0.79 -10.69
CA PRO A 317 76.05 -0.46 -10.93
C PRO A 317 75.78 -0.64 -12.42
N ARG A 318 76.26 -1.74 -12.98
CA ARG A 318 75.94 -2.18 -14.34
C ARG A 318 74.65 -2.99 -14.29
N VAL A 319 73.68 -2.64 -15.12
CA VAL A 319 72.46 -3.43 -15.31
C VAL A 319 72.83 -4.61 -16.21
N GLU A 320 72.58 -5.83 -15.74
CA GLU A 320 72.78 -7.03 -16.56
C GLU A 320 71.81 -7.01 -17.75
N PRO A 321 72.25 -7.36 -18.97
CA PRO A 321 71.34 -7.50 -20.10
C PRO A 321 70.30 -8.57 -19.76
N ARG A 322 69.04 -8.19 -19.80
CA ARG A 322 67.92 -9.06 -19.42
C ARG A 322 67.59 -9.98 -20.59
N ASP A 323 67.26 -11.24 -20.29
CA ASP A 323 66.89 -12.22 -21.31
C ASP A 323 65.68 -11.70 -22.14
N GLU A 324 65.77 -11.79 -23.46
CA GLU A 324 64.75 -11.25 -24.39
C GLU A 324 63.34 -11.80 -24.09
N ASP A 325 63.25 -13.06 -23.66
CA ASP A 325 62.00 -13.73 -23.28
C ASP A 325 61.37 -13.11 -22.01
N ALA A 326 62.19 -12.69 -21.06
CA ALA A 326 61.73 -12.03 -19.83
C ALA A 326 61.20 -10.62 -20.13
N GLU A 327 61.77 -9.93 -21.13
CA GLU A 327 61.27 -8.64 -21.59
C GLU A 327 59.91 -8.76 -22.28
N VAL A 328 59.73 -9.78 -23.13
CA VAL A 328 58.43 -10.07 -23.76
C VAL A 328 57.37 -10.38 -22.71
N PHE A 329 57.72 -11.17 -21.69
CA PHE A 329 56.82 -11.47 -20.58
C PHE A 329 56.45 -10.22 -19.76
N ASP A 330 57.43 -9.40 -19.39
CA ASP A 330 57.20 -8.12 -18.69
C ASP A 330 56.31 -7.19 -19.51
N MET A 331 56.48 -7.15 -20.83
CA MET A 331 55.66 -6.36 -21.75
C MET A 331 54.22 -6.89 -21.85
N ALA A 332 54.03 -8.21 -21.92
CA ALA A 332 52.71 -8.84 -21.88
C ALA A 332 51.99 -8.56 -20.56
N VAL A 333 52.69 -8.65 -19.42
CA VAL A 333 52.14 -8.33 -18.11
C VAL A 333 51.75 -6.84 -18.01
N LYS A 334 52.59 -5.93 -18.52
CA LYS A 334 52.27 -4.49 -18.55
C LYS A 334 51.04 -4.20 -19.42
N LEU A 335 50.90 -4.87 -20.58
CA LEU A 335 49.71 -4.75 -21.42
C LEU A 335 48.46 -5.26 -20.71
N PHE A 336 48.56 -6.42 -20.04
CA PHE A 336 47.46 -6.98 -19.27
C PHE A 336 47.03 -6.06 -18.12
N GLN A 337 47.99 -5.48 -17.38
CA GLN A 337 47.70 -4.48 -16.34
C GLN A 337 47.03 -3.23 -16.90
N ARG A 338 47.46 -2.73 -18.08
CA ARG A 338 46.83 -1.59 -18.75
C ARG A 338 45.39 -1.91 -19.16
N LEU A 339 45.14 -3.11 -19.70
CA LEU A 339 43.80 -3.57 -20.07
C LEU A 339 42.86 -3.67 -18.87
N ILE A 340 43.31 -4.29 -17.77
CA ILE A 340 42.49 -4.41 -16.55
C ILE A 340 42.19 -3.03 -15.96
N ARG A 341 43.18 -2.14 -15.88
CA ARG A 341 42.97 -0.77 -15.39
C ARG A 341 41.99 0.00 -16.29
N GLY A 342 42.17 -0.11 -17.61
CA GLY A 342 41.26 0.50 -18.59
C GLY A 342 39.82 -0.02 -18.46
N ARG A 343 39.65 -1.34 -18.31
CA ARG A 343 38.32 -1.95 -18.15
C ARG A 343 37.67 -1.56 -16.82
N ALA A 344 38.44 -1.46 -15.74
CA ALA A 344 37.94 -1.00 -14.45
C ALA A 344 37.41 0.45 -14.53
N VAL A 345 38.16 1.34 -15.20
CA VAL A 345 37.74 2.74 -15.42
C VAL A 345 36.49 2.79 -16.30
N GLN A 346 36.42 2.00 -17.37
CA GLN A 346 35.23 1.90 -18.22
C GLN A 346 34.01 1.42 -17.44
N ASN A 347 34.13 0.37 -16.63
CA ASN A 347 33.02 -0.13 -15.82
C ASN A 347 32.54 0.92 -14.81
N GLN A 348 33.46 1.61 -14.13
CA GLN A 348 33.12 2.72 -13.23
C GLN A 348 32.38 3.85 -13.98
N MET A 349 32.79 4.16 -15.20
CA MET A 349 32.13 5.14 -16.06
C MET A 349 30.71 4.69 -16.45
N TYR A 350 30.52 3.42 -16.86
CA TYR A 350 29.21 2.89 -17.22
C TYR A 350 28.25 2.88 -16.02
N GLU A 351 28.69 2.41 -14.85
CA GLU A 351 27.90 2.48 -13.63
C GLU A 351 27.56 3.93 -13.26
N GLY A 352 28.51 4.86 -13.41
CA GLY A 352 28.29 6.28 -13.19
C GLY A 352 27.25 6.88 -14.15
N LYS A 353 27.27 6.48 -15.42
CA LYS A 353 26.28 6.87 -16.43
C LYS A 353 24.90 6.30 -16.10
N GLU A 354 24.79 5.03 -15.73
CA GLU A 354 23.52 4.41 -15.34
C GLU A 354 22.88 5.09 -14.13
N ARG A 355 23.68 5.38 -13.08
CA ARG A 355 23.19 6.10 -11.89
C ARG A 355 22.65 7.50 -12.19
N ARG A 356 23.11 8.15 -13.27
CA ARG A 356 22.74 9.51 -13.65
C ARG A 356 21.86 9.57 -14.90
N LEU A 357 21.35 8.42 -15.35
CA LEU A 357 20.66 8.32 -16.63
C LEU A 357 19.35 9.12 -16.64
N GLU A 358 18.63 9.14 -15.52
CA GLU A 358 17.42 9.95 -15.33
C GLU A 358 17.73 11.45 -15.41
N LEU A 359 18.73 11.92 -14.66
CA LEU A 359 19.19 13.31 -14.72
C LEU A 359 19.64 13.72 -16.14
N ILE A 360 20.32 12.83 -16.86
CA ILE A 360 20.74 13.10 -18.25
C ILE A 360 19.52 13.24 -19.17
N ARG A 361 18.47 12.43 -18.97
CA ARG A 361 17.21 12.56 -19.74
C ARG A 361 16.49 13.86 -19.41
N GLU A 362 16.43 14.24 -18.14
CA GLU A 362 15.83 15.50 -17.69
C GLU A 362 16.55 16.71 -18.28
N LEU A 363 17.88 16.74 -18.21
CA LEU A 363 18.68 17.84 -18.77
C LEU A 363 18.54 17.92 -20.29
N ARG A 364 18.51 16.79 -21.00
CA ARG A 364 18.28 16.78 -22.45
C ARG A 364 16.90 17.27 -22.83
N ALA A 365 15.86 16.85 -22.10
CA ALA A 365 14.50 17.34 -22.33
C ALA A 365 14.40 18.85 -22.06
N ALA A 366 15.12 19.38 -21.07
CA ALA A 366 15.21 20.81 -20.79
C ALA A 366 15.96 21.57 -21.89
N ASP A 367 17.06 21.02 -22.42
CA ASP A 367 17.79 21.61 -23.54
C ASP A 367 16.97 21.60 -24.84
N GLU A 368 16.23 20.52 -25.11
CA GLU A 368 15.30 20.41 -26.24
C GLU A 368 14.14 21.41 -26.12
N ALA A 369 13.57 21.59 -24.93
CA ALA A 369 12.52 22.59 -24.68
C ALA A 369 13.04 24.02 -24.90
N ARG A 370 14.25 24.33 -24.44
CA ARG A 370 14.91 25.63 -24.67
C ARG A 370 15.29 25.90 -26.12
N ALA A 371 15.54 24.85 -26.91
CA ALA A 371 15.83 24.98 -28.33
C ALA A 371 14.56 25.10 -29.20
N ALA A 372 13.39 24.77 -28.63
CA ALA A 372 12.09 24.88 -29.28
C ALA A 372 11.37 26.22 -29.01
N GLU A 373 11.78 26.94 -27.95
CA GLU A 373 11.53 28.38 -27.76
C GLU A 373 12.45 29.21 -28.65
#